data_AF-A0A1V9UQ97-F1
#
_entry.id   AF-A0A1V9UQ97-F1
#
_cell.length_a   1.000
_cell.length_b   1.000
_cell.length_c   1.000
_cell.angle_alpha   90.00
_cell.angle_beta   90.00
_cell.angle_gamma   90.00
#
_symmetry.space_group_name_H-M   'P 1'
#
loop_
_entity.id
_entity.type
_entity.pdbx_description
1 polymer ?
#
loop_
_entity_poly.entity_id
_entity_poly.type
_entity_poly.pdbx_seq_one_letter_code
_entity_poly.pdbx_strand_id
1 'polypeptide(L)'
;MEMRSKLRPVTSTRLVMLFSLALVVFYNLATWHALVGLTQLQGLKVVAFYASFAVFLWAAITLLLTPFSFRPTLKPVLSLVALCSAAAAYFMNTYGISIDTTMMQNVLETNPGEAKALLSGKLFLYLGLLGALPVALIWWVPVTYRRVLPGLVNKVLVCIGCILVIAAAVGPFYSTYAPIFRDEDKLTHFINPTNYIYAIGKLTKQTVAIKETVKIQPVGTDSVLSPQAQQRPKKSLMIFVVGETARADHFSLNGYDRETNPELKKQDILNFTQVASCGTSTAVSVPCMFSKFPRSEYSDKKGKTYESLLDMLQRAGLKVVWLDNNSDCKGTCLRVPHSDIPKTQPSPFCDGQNCLDESLLVGLQAYIDSLEDNAIIVLHSDGSHGPEYYDRYPKTLERFTPVCHTNQLGSCTSDELKNVYDNTILYTDHFLSQTIELLKRNQDKVDTSMIYVSDHGESLGENGIYLHAAPYAIAPSAQTHVPMVMWFGNQTLEDANIDRSCLAAKQNQPDLSHDYMFHSVLGLLGVDTSEYQPALDIFHSCKHNKG
;
A
#
# COMPACT_ATOMS: atom_id res chain seq x y z
N MET A 1 37.49 -31.21 3.76
CA MET A 1 38.51 -30.28 4.32
C MET A 1 39.66 -30.04 3.33
N GLU A 2 40.08 -31.04 2.54
CA GLU A 2 41.14 -30.94 1.51
C GLU A 2 40.84 -30.00 0.33
N MET A 3 39.57 -29.72 0.01
CA MET A 3 39.23 -28.78 -1.07
C MET A 3 39.37 -27.31 -0.64
N ARG A 4 39.24 -27.02 0.68
CA ARG A 4 39.44 -25.67 1.25
C ARG A 4 40.91 -25.24 1.23
N SER A 5 41.85 -26.18 1.35
CA SER A 5 43.29 -25.88 1.42
C SER A 5 43.90 -25.50 0.06
N LYS A 6 43.20 -25.74 -1.05
CA LYS A 6 43.64 -25.35 -2.41
C LYS A 6 43.26 -23.92 -2.81
N LEU A 7 42.35 -23.26 -2.07
CA LEU A 7 41.91 -21.90 -2.38
C LEU A 7 42.93 -20.87 -1.84
N ARG A 8 43.41 -19.99 -2.72
CA ARG A 8 44.27 -18.87 -2.29
C ARG A 8 43.49 -17.93 -1.37
N PRO A 9 44.02 -17.58 -0.18
CA PRO A 9 43.32 -16.72 0.74
C PRO A 9 43.13 -15.30 0.19
N VAL A 10 41.96 -14.73 0.46
CA VAL A 10 41.57 -13.38 0.01
C VAL A 10 41.62 -12.43 1.20
N THR A 11 42.08 -11.18 1.01
CA THR A 11 42.05 -10.19 2.10
C THR A 11 40.61 -9.74 2.38
N SER A 12 40.32 -9.31 3.61
CA SER A 12 38.96 -8.88 3.97
C SER A 12 38.40 -7.78 3.06
N THR A 13 39.21 -6.78 2.71
CA THR A 13 38.83 -5.69 1.77
C THR A 13 38.62 -6.16 0.34
N ARG A 14 39.39 -7.16 -0.12
CA ARG A 14 39.21 -7.75 -1.45
C ARG A 14 37.94 -8.59 -1.54
N LEU A 15 37.58 -9.30 -0.48
CA LEU A 15 36.30 -10.00 -0.41
C LEU A 15 35.13 -9.01 -0.51
N VAL A 16 35.21 -7.87 0.19
CA VAL A 16 34.20 -6.79 0.07
C VAL A 16 34.11 -6.28 -1.37
N MET A 17 35.22 -5.93 -2.01
CA MET A 17 35.21 -5.45 -3.40
C MET A 17 34.60 -6.46 -4.40
N LEU A 18 34.91 -7.75 -4.23
CA LEU A 18 34.33 -8.81 -5.08
C LEU A 18 32.84 -8.97 -4.83
N PHE A 19 32.40 -8.89 -3.57
CA PHE A 19 30.99 -8.96 -3.22
C PHE A 19 30.22 -7.74 -3.70
N SER A 20 30.77 -6.53 -3.58
CA SER A 20 30.20 -5.31 -4.17
C SER A 20 30.02 -5.44 -5.68
N LEU A 21 30.99 -6.03 -6.38
CA LEU A 21 30.87 -6.28 -7.81
C LEU A 21 29.72 -7.26 -8.12
N ALA A 22 29.60 -8.34 -7.33
CA ALA A 22 28.49 -9.27 -7.46
C ALA A 22 27.13 -8.56 -7.24
N LEU A 23 27.03 -7.67 -6.25
CA LEU A 23 25.82 -6.85 -6.00
C LEU A 23 25.45 -5.98 -7.21
N VAL A 24 26.44 -5.31 -7.82
CA VAL A 24 26.21 -4.46 -9.00
C VAL A 24 25.71 -5.28 -10.20
N VAL A 25 26.32 -6.45 -10.44
CA VAL A 25 26.04 -7.26 -11.63
C VAL A 25 24.75 -8.09 -11.49
N PHE A 26 24.54 -8.73 -10.34
CA PHE A 26 23.48 -9.74 -10.19
C PHE A 26 22.27 -9.27 -9.37
N TYR A 27 22.44 -8.30 -8.47
CA TYR A 27 21.37 -7.90 -7.52
C TYR A 27 20.71 -6.58 -7.87
N ASN A 28 21.31 -5.80 -8.79
CA ASN A 28 20.85 -4.46 -9.16
C ASN A 28 20.27 -4.41 -10.58
N LEU A 29 19.76 -5.53 -11.12
CA LEU A 29 19.13 -5.57 -12.44
C LEU A 29 17.96 -4.58 -12.56
N ALA A 30 17.11 -4.46 -11.53
CA ALA A 30 16.05 -3.46 -11.47
C ALA A 30 16.58 -2.02 -11.58
N THR A 31 17.68 -1.69 -10.87
CA THR A 31 18.37 -0.40 -10.98
C THR A 31 18.79 -0.10 -12.41
N TRP A 32 19.34 -1.10 -13.11
CA TRP A 32 19.76 -0.95 -14.51
C TRP A 32 18.57 -0.68 -15.43
N HIS A 33 17.46 -1.38 -15.26
CA HIS A 33 16.23 -1.12 -16.01
C HIS A 33 15.65 0.27 -15.73
N ALA A 34 15.58 0.67 -14.45
CA ALA A 34 15.11 2.00 -14.05
C ALA A 34 15.99 3.12 -14.64
N LEU A 35 17.30 2.90 -14.76
CA LEU A 35 18.24 3.86 -15.33
C LEU A 35 18.00 4.12 -16.83
N VAL A 36 17.51 3.12 -17.59
CA VAL A 36 17.21 3.27 -19.03
C VAL A 36 16.20 4.36 -19.29
N GLY A 37 15.16 4.46 -18.46
CA GLY A 37 14.12 5.49 -18.59
C GLY A 37 14.54 6.91 -18.19
N LEU A 38 15.69 7.06 -17.51
CA LEU A 38 16.12 8.34 -16.92
C LEU A 38 17.20 9.07 -17.73
N THR A 39 17.76 8.43 -18.76
CA THR A 39 18.88 8.99 -19.54
C THR A 39 18.47 9.36 -20.96
N GLN A 40 18.71 10.61 -21.36
CA GLN A 40 18.50 11.09 -22.75
C GLN A 40 19.78 11.06 -23.61
N LEU A 41 20.86 10.47 -23.08
CA LEU A 41 22.13 10.37 -23.80
C LEU A 41 21.98 9.46 -25.03
N GLN A 42 22.80 9.67 -26.06
CA GLN A 42 22.85 8.83 -27.26
C GLN A 42 24.29 8.43 -27.63
N GLY A 43 24.43 7.34 -28.40
CA GLY A 43 25.71 6.86 -28.91
C GLY A 43 26.70 6.47 -27.81
N LEU A 44 27.99 6.75 -28.04
CA LEU A 44 29.09 6.34 -27.15
C LEU A 44 28.98 6.95 -25.73
N LYS A 45 28.31 8.10 -25.59
CA LYS A 45 28.12 8.77 -24.29
C LYS A 45 27.22 7.97 -23.35
N VAL A 46 26.24 7.24 -23.87
CA VAL A 46 25.39 6.33 -23.07
C VAL A 46 26.26 5.23 -22.49
N VAL A 47 27.01 4.54 -23.34
CA VAL A 47 27.86 3.42 -22.89
C VAL A 47 28.87 3.88 -21.84
N ALA A 48 29.49 5.04 -22.04
CA ALA A 48 30.41 5.64 -21.08
C ALA A 48 29.73 6.03 -19.76
N PHE A 49 28.49 6.55 -19.81
CA PHE A 49 27.72 6.85 -18.60
C PHE A 49 27.34 5.59 -17.82
N TYR A 50 26.88 4.53 -18.48
CA TYR A 50 26.55 3.27 -17.82
C TYR A 50 27.77 2.61 -17.18
N ALA A 51 28.92 2.65 -17.88
CA ALA A 51 30.19 2.20 -17.31
C ALA A 51 30.59 3.05 -16.09
N SER A 52 30.45 4.38 -16.18
CA SER A 52 30.64 5.28 -15.02
C SER A 52 29.71 4.92 -13.87
N PHE A 53 28.42 4.67 -14.14
CA PHE A 53 27.43 4.31 -13.13
C PHE A 53 27.74 2.97 -12.46
N ALA A 54 28.21 1.98 -13.23
CA ALA A 54 28.66 0.69 -12.68
C ALA A 54 29.83 0.86 -11.72
N VAL A 55 30.82 1.67 -12.11
CA VAL A 55 32.00 1.98 -11.31
C VAL A 55 31.62 2.77 -10.06
N PHE A 56 30.71 3.74 -10.20
CA PHE A 56 30.15 4.50 -9.08
C PHE A 56 29.46 3.58 -8.06
N LEU A 57 28.51 2.75 -8.50
CA LEU A 57 27.80 1.81 -7.61
C LEU A 57 28.77 0.85 -6.93
N TRP A 58 29.72 0.28 -7.69
CA TRP A 58 30.72 -0.63 -7.14
C TRP A 58 31.57 0.03 -6.05
N ALA A 59 32.04 1.26 -6.28
CA ALA A 59 32.83 2.01 -5.33
C ALA A 59 31.99 2.45 -4.10
N ALA A 60 30.74 2.87 -4.30
CA ALA A 60 29.83 3.28 -3.23
C ALA A 60 29.46 2.10 -2.31
N ILE A 61 29.12 0.94 -2.87
CA ILE A 61 28.81 -0.27 -2.09
C ILE A 61 30.07 -0.78 -1.37
N THR A 62 31.23 -0.72 -2.02
CA THR A 62 32.51 -1.06 -1.37
C THR A 62 32.80 -0.12 -0.20
N LEU A 63 32.60 1.18 -0.37
CA LEU A 63 32.75 2.17 0.68
C LEU A 63 31.81 1.89 1.86
N LEU A 64 30.54 1.56 1.58
CA LEU A 64 29.53 1.23 2.58
C LEU A 64 29.88 -0.02 3.41
N LEU A 65 30.41 -1.06 2.76
CA LEU A 65 30.66 -2.36 3.41
C LEU A 65 32.05 -2.48 4.05
N THR A 66 33.02 -1.65 3.64
CA THR A 66 34.39 -1.68 4.16
C THR A 66 34.49 -1.49 5.69
N PRO A 67 33.69 -0.63 6.35
CA PRO A 67 33.64 -0.53 7.81
C PRO A 67 33.33 -1.85 8.53
N PHE A 68 32.65 -2.79 7.88
CA PHE A 68 32.30 -4.10 8.45
C PHE A 68 33.34 -5.19 8.13
N SER A 69 34.47 -4.85 7.51
CA SER A 69 35.48 -5.82 7.07
C SER A 69 36.43 -6.34 8.17
N PHE A 70 35.91 -6.49 9.40
CA PHE A 70 36.61 -7.06 10.56
C PHE A 70 36.21 -8.52 10.79
N ARG A 71 37.03 -9.27 11.53
CA ARG A 71 36.85 -10.72 11.71
C ARG A 71 35.45 -11.15 12.21
N PRO A 72 34.86 -10.52 13.25
CA PRO A 72 33.53 -10.95 13.72
C PRO A 72 32.39 -10.44 12.83
N THR A 73 32.57 -9.34 12.11
CA THR A 73 31.48 -8.65 11.40
C THR A 73 31.41 -8.96 9.91
N LEU A 74 32.55 -9.24 9.25
CA LEU A 74 32.62 -9.37 7.79
C LEU A 74 31.66 -10.43 7.25
N LYS A 75 31.83 -11.69 7.69
CA LYS A 75 31.02 -12.79 7.13
C LYS A 75 29.53 -12.66 7.49
N PRO A 76 29.14 -12.32 8.73
CA PRO A 76 27.73 -12.09 9.07
C PRO A 76 27.09 -10.96 8.27
N VAL A 77 27.73 -9.79 8.17
CA VAL A 77 27.18 -8.63 7.45
C VAL A 77 27.02 -8.94 5.95
N LEU A 78 28.04 -9.51 5.30
CA LEU A 78 27.94 -9.88 3.89
C LEU A 78 26.85 -10.95 3.66
N SER A 79 26.67 -11.87 4.61
CA SER A 79 25.62 -12.89 4.53
C SER A 79 24.21 -12.28 4.61
N LEU A 80 24.01 -11.37 5.58
CA LEU A 80 22.75 -10.65 5.73
C LEU A 80 22.44 -9.81 4.48
N VAL A 81 23.42 -9.06 3.98
CA VAL A 81 23.27 -8.26 2.75
C VAL A 81 22.93 -9.15 1.56
N ALA A 82 23.57 -10.32 1.39
CA ALA A 82 23.26 -11.24 0.31
C ALA A 82 21.80 -11.73 0.37
N LEU A 83 21.33 -12.15 1.55
CA LEU A 83 19.96 -12.64 1.74
C LEU A 83 18.92 -11.54 1.50
N CYS A 84 19.09 -10.37 2.14
CA CYS A 84 18.17 -9.25 1.99
C CYS A 84 18.16 -8.71 0.55
N SER A 85 19.34 -8.55 -0.07
CA SER A 85 19.42 -8.10 -1.46
C SER A 85 18.85 -9.14 -2.44
N ALA A 86 18.93 -10.44 -2.15
CA ALA A 86 18.31 -11.48 -2.99
C ALA A 86 16.78 -11.38 -2.96
N ALA A 87 16.19 -11.20 -1.77
CA ALA A 87 14.77 -10.98 -1.61
C ALA A 87 14.33 -9.68 -2.30
N ALA A 88 15.00 -8.56 -2.02
CA ALA A 88 14.70 -7.28 -2.66
C ALA A 88 14.82 -7.37 -4.18
N ALA A 89 15.89 -7.99 -4.71
CA ALA A 89 16.06 -8.19 -6.15
C ALA A 89 14.92 -9.03 -6.77
N TYR A 90 14.43 -10.07 -6.08
CA TYR A 90 13.28 -10.84 -6.55
C TYR A 90 12.06 -9.96 -6.73
N PHE A 91 11.70 -9.19 -5.69
CA PHE A 91 10.48 -8.38 -5.72
C PHE A 91 10.59 -7.24 -6.75
N MET A 92 11.71 -6.53 -6.78
CA MET A 92 11.94 -5.46 -7.76
C MET A 92 11.94 -5.98 -9.20
N ASN A 93 12.56 -7.13 -9.48
CA ASN A 93 12.65 -7.67 -10.84
C ASN A 93 11.36 -8.38 -11.29
N THR A 94 10.57 -8.92 -10.36
CA THR A 94 9.37 -9.72 -10.69
C THR A 94 8.11 -8.87 -10.71
N TYR A 95 7.99 -7.90 -9.81
CA TYR A 95 6.80 -7.07 -9.66
C TYR A 95 7.03 -5.60 -10.03
N GLY A 96 8.28 -5.18 -10.28
CA GLY A 96 8.59 -3.78 -10.60
C GLY A 96 8.49 -2.82 -9.41
N ILE A 97 8.30 -3.34 -8.20
CA ILE A 97 8.14 -2.53 -7.00
C ILE A 97 9.45 -1.85 -6.59
N SER A 98 9.36 -0.64 -6.04
CA SER A 98 10.49 0.05 -5.42
C SER A 98 10.56 -0.22 -3.92
N ILE A 99 11.76 -0.29 -3.34
CA ILE A 99 11.92 -0.49 -1.89
C ILE A 99 12.16 0.86 -1.20
N ASP A 100 11.07 1.53 -0.85
CA ASP A 100 11.07 2.78 -0.11
C ASP A 100 10.69 2.58 1.37
N THR A 101 10.43 3.68 2.08
CA THR A 101 10.02 3.60 3.50
C THR A 101 8.64 2.98 3.67
N THR A 102 7.70 3.26 2.76
CA THR A 102 6.34 2.73 2.79
C THR A 102 6.33 1.23 2.51
N MET A 103 7.07 0.76 1.50
CA MET A 103 7.22 -0.67 1.23
C MET A 103 7.80 -1.41 2.43
N MET A 104 8.78 -0.83 3.13
CA MET A 104 9.32 -1.44 4.34
C MET A 104 8.34 -1.42 5.52
N GLN A 105 7.47 -0.41 5.61
CA GLN A 105 6.35 -0.42 6.53
C GLN A 105 5.38 -1.56 6.20
N ASN A 106 4.97 -1.71 4.93
CA ASN A 106 4.12 -2.81 4.49
C ASN A 106 4.71 -4.18 4.87
N VAL A 107 6.02 -4.38 4.66
CA VAL A 107 6.72 -5.63 5.05
C VAL A 107 6.70 -5.88 6.56
N LEU A 108 6.67 -4.84 7.40
CA LEU A 108 6.62 -4.98 8.85
C LEU A 108 5.19 -5.10 9.40
N GLU A 109 4.21 -4.55 8.71
CA GLU A 109 2.78 -4.56 9.07
C GLU A 109 1.99 -5.70 8.39
N THR A 110 2.65 -6.50 7.54
CA THR A 110 2.06 -7.66 6.88
C THR A 110 1.76 -8.80 7.86
N ASN A 111 0.82 -9.67 7.49
CA ASN A 111 0.47 -10.86 8.25
C ASN A 111 0.98 -12.16 7.59
N PRO A 112 0.97 -13.32 8.30
CA PRO A 112 1.45 -14.58 7.74
C PRO A 112 0.68 -15.07 6.50
N GLY A 113 -0.59 -14.68 6.34
CA GLY A 113 -1.41 -15.03 5.19
C GLY A 113 -0.92 -14.32 3.92
N GLU A 114 -0.78 -12.99 3.99
CA GLU A 114 -0.23 -12.17 2.91
C GLU A 114 1.20 -12.60 2.53
N ALA A 115 2.06 -12.83 3.52
CA ALA A 115 3.43 -13.26 3.28
C ALA A 115 3.49 -14.64 2.57
N LYS A 116 2.57 -15.55 2.92
CA LYS A 116 2.47 -16.87 2.28
C LYS A 116 2.01 -16.76 0.82
N ALA A 117 1.08 -15.85 0.53
CA ALA A 117 0.57 -15.59 -0.83
C ALA A 117 1.68 -15.11 -1.80
N LEU A 118 2.79 -14.57 -1.29
CA LEU A 118 3.94 -14.13 -2.09
C LEU A 118 4.98 -15.24 -2.36
N LEU A 119 4.85 -16.42 -1.71
CA LEU A 119 5.80 -17.52 -1.87
C LEU A 119 5.67 -18.17 -3.24
N SER A 120 6.80 -18.31 -3.94
CA SER A 120 6.81 -18.92 -5.26
C SER A 120 8.10 -19.70 -5.53
N GLY A 121 8.07 -20.64 -6.47
CA GLY A 121 9.28 -21.37 -6.88
C GLY A 121 10.41 -20.44 -7.35
N LYS A 122 10.06 -19.34 -8.03
CA LYS A 122 11.02 -18.31 -8.48
C LYS A 122 11.65 -17.57 -7.30
N LEU A 123 10.90 -17.27 -6.24
CA LEU A 123 11.45 -16.69 -5.01
C LEU A 123 12.49 -17.65 -4.40
N PHE A 124 12.18 -18.94 -4.29
CA PHE A 124 13.13 -19.93 -3.77
C PHE A 124 14.40 -20.05 -4.64
N LEU A 125 14.28 -19.93 -5.96
CA LEU A 125 15.44 -19.88 -6.85
C LEU A 125 16.30 -18.64 -6.62
N TYR A 126 15.69 -17.46 -6.45
CA TYR A 126 16.41 -16.23 -6.10
C TYR A 126 17.12 -16.37 -4.75
N LEU A 127 16.44 -16.84 -3.72
CA LEU A 127 17.02 -17.06 -2.39
C LEU A 127 18.10 -18.15 -2.41
N GLY A 128 17.98 -19.18 -3.24
CA GLY A 128 18.98 -20.23 -3.41
C GLY A 128 20.24 -19.71 -4.12
N LEU A 129 20.07 -19.12 -5.30
CA LEU A 129 21.18 -18.72 -6.19
C LEU A 129 21.84 -17.40 -5.78
N LEU A 130 21.07 -16.41 -5.31
CA LEU A 130 21.56 -15.10 -4.90
C LEU A 130 21.62 -14.94 -3.37
N GLY A 131 20.99 -15.82 -2.59
CA GLY A 131 21.10 -15.82 -1.13
C GLY A 131 22.07 -16.88 -0.64
N ALA A 132 21.59 -18.13 -0.56
CA ALA A 132 22.26 -19.25 0.07
C ALA A 132 23.60 -19.62 -0.58
N LEU A 133 23.70 -19.61 -1.91
CA LEU A 133 24.95 -19.90 -2.63
C LEU A 133 26.04 -18.86 -2.34
N PRO A 134 25.81 -17.54 -2.48
CA PRO A 134 26.75 -16.51 -2.07
C PRO A 134 27.15 -16.59 -0.60
N VAL A 135 26.20 -16.85 0.31
CA VAL A 135 26.49 -17.10 1.73
C VAL A 135 27.44 -18.28 1.88
N ALA A 136 27.15 -19.42 1.26
CA ALA A 136 28.01 -20.60 1.30
C ALA A 136 29.43 -20.28 0.78
N LEU A 137 29.54 -19.54 -0.33
CA LEU A 137 30.83 -19.09 -0.89
C LEU A 137 31.59 -18.15 0.07
N ILE A 138 30.92 -17.17 0.68
CA ILE A 138 31.52 -16.26 1.68
C ILE A 138 32.09 -17.05 2.87
N TRP A 139 31.35 -18.04 3.35
CA TRP A 139 31.79 -18.88 4.46
C TRP A 139 32.87 -19.88 4.06
N TRP A 140 32.88 -20.32 2.80
CA TRP A 140 33.88 -21.22 2.24
C TRP A 140 35.23 -20.53 1.98
N VAL A 141 35.25 -19.29 1.49
CA VAL A 141 36.50 -18.59 1.16
C VAL A 141 37.36 -18.35 2.42
N PRO A 142 38.64 -18.78 2.42
CA PRO A 142 39.57 -18.44 3.48
C PRO A 142 39.95 -16.96 3.42
N VAL A 143 39.74 -16.24 4.53
CA VAL A 143 39.99 -14.80 4.61
C VAL A 143 41.22 -14.52 5.47
N THR A 144 42.17 -13.76 4.93
CA THR A 144 43.32 -13.25 5.68
C THR A 144 43.00 -11.89 6.28
N TYR A 145 43.14 -11.81 7.61
CA TYR A 145 43.00 -10.58 8.36
C TYR A 145 44.38 -10.01 8.68
N ARG A 146 44.63 -8.77 8.27
CA ARG A 146 45.87 -8.05 8.62
C ARG A 146 45.89 -7.75 10.13
N ARG A 147 47.09 -7.50 10.67
CA ARG A 147 47.27 -6.94 12.03
C ARG A 147 46.50 -5.62 12.15
N VAL A 148 46.08 -5.27 13.37
CA VAL A 148 45.11 -4.19 13.64
C VAL A 148 45.47 -2.88 12.93
N LEU A 149 46.66 -2.32 13.19
CA LEU A 149 47.06 -1.01 12.64
C LEU A 149 47.26 -1.03 11.10
N PRO A 150 48.07 -1.92 10.49
CA PRO A 150 48.15 -2.03 9.02
C PRO A 150 46.82 -2.37 8.35
N GLY A 151 45.94 -3.10 9.06
CA GLY A 151 44.61 -3.45 8.61
C GLY A 151 43.65 -2.26 8.65
N LEU A 152 43.81 -1.33 9.59
CA LEU A 152 43.05 -0.08 9.64
C LEU A 152 43.50 0.87 8.54
N VAL A 153 44.81 1.06 8.38
CA VAL A 153 45.39 1.87 7.29
C VAL A 153 44.93 1.36 5.93
N ASN A 154 44.94 0.04 5.70
CA ASN A 154 44.44 -0.52 4.44
C ASN A 154 42.96 -0.19 4.19
N LYS A 155 42.10 -0.24 5.21
CA LYS A 155 40.68 0.11 5.06
C LYS A 155 40.50 1.59 4.76
N VAL A 156 41.22 2.47 5.46
CA VAL A 156 41.19 3.92 5.21
C VAL A 156 41.65 4.23 3.77
N LEU A 157 42.73 3.60 3.31
CA LEU A 157 43.20 3.75 1.93
C LEU A 157 42.19 3.24 0.91
N VAL A 158 41.51 2.12 1.19
CA VAL A 158 40.41 1.63 0.34
C VAL A 158 39.25 2.63 0.31
N CYS A 159 38.84 3.19 1.45
CA CYS A 159 37.79 4.21 1.50
C CYS A 159 38.17 5.46 0.72
N ILE A 160 39.40 5.99 0.89
CA ILE A 160 39.91 7.13 0.12
C ILE A 160 39.91 6.80 -1.37
N GLY A 161 40.39 5.60 -1.74
CA GLY A 161 40.36 5.13 -3.13
C GLY A 161 38.95 5.10 -3.70
N CYS A 162 37.97 4.59 -2.95
CA CYS A 162 36.56 4.58 -3.37
C CYS A 162 36.02 6.01 -3.58
N ILE A 163 36.33 6.95 -2.68
CA ILE A 163 35.91 8.35 -2.80
C ILE A 163 36.50 8.98 -4.07
N LEU A 164 37.79 8.75 -4.35
CA LEU A 164 38.44 9.25 -5.56
C LEU A 164 37.84 8.63 -6.83
N VAL A 165 37.54 7.33 -6.82
CA VAL A 165 36.89 6.63 -7.93
C VAL A 165 35.47 7.17 -8.16
N ILE A 166 34.71 7.43 -7.09
CA ILE A 166 33.38 8.06 -7.16
C ILE A 166 33.49 9.45 -7.79
N ALA A 167 34.42 10.28 -7.32
CA ALA A 167 34.62 11.62 -7.88
C ALA A 167 35.00 11.58 -9.37
N ALA A 168 35.88 10.66 -9.76
CA ALA A 168 36.28 10.46 -11.15
C ALA A 168 35.16 9.90 -12.04
N ALA A 169 34.29 9.05 -11.51
CA ALA A 169 33.15 8.50 -12.24
C ALA A 169 32.04 9.55 -12.42
N VAL A 170 31.69 10.27 -11.35
CA VAL A 170 30.58 11.23 -11.32
C VAL A 170 30.96 12.54 -12.03
N GLY A 171 32.18 13.04 -11.84
CA GLY A 171 32.62 14.35 -12.35
C GLY A 171 32.32 14.61 -13.83
N PRO A 172 32.75 13.72 -14.76
CA PRO A 172 32.51 13.89 -16.20
C PRO A 172 31.02 13.87 -16.60
N PHE A 173 30.15 13.29 -15.77
CA PHE A 173 28.72 13.14 -16.03
C PHE A 173 27.86 13.86 -14.98
N TYR A 174 28.41 14.85 -14.28
CA TYR A 174 27.73 15.49 -13.15
C TYR A 174 26.36 16.05 -13.52
N SER A 175 26.21 16.64 -14.72
CA SER A 175 24.93 17.16 -15.23
C SER A 175 23.87 16.08 -15.46
N THR A 176 24.28 14.81 -15.62
CA THR A 176 23.38 13.65 -15.73
C THR A 176 23.11 13.03 -14.36
N TYR A 177 24.12 12.93 -13.50
CA TYR A 177 23.96 12.41 -12.13
C TYR A 177 23.10 13.32 -11.24
N ALA A 178 23.32 14.63 -11.28
CA ALA A 178 22.71 15.55 -10.33
C ALA A 178 21.17 15.55 -10.39
N PRO A 179 20.49 15.56 -11.56
CA PRO A 179 19.04 15.42 -11.61
C PRO A 179 18.54 14.07 -11.09
N ILE A 180 19.20 12.97 -11.45
CA ILE A 180 18.82 11.60 -11.06
C ILE A 180 18.80 11.43 -9.54
N PHE A 181 19.77 12.00 -8.83
CA PHE A 181 19.88 11.90 -7.38
C PHE A 181 19.24 13.08 -6.63
N ARG A 182 18.85 14.16 -7.32
CA ARG A 182 18.08 15.27 -6.72
C ARG A 182 16.61 14.91 -6.58
N ASP A 183 16.07 14.18 -7.55
CA ASP A 183 14.74 13.56 -7.46
C ASP A 183 14.89 12.16 -6.83
N GLU A 184 15.21 12.13 -5.52
CA GLU A 184 15.66 10.92 -4.79
C GLU A 184 14.77 9.68 -5.01
N ASP A 185 13.47 9.86 -5.25
CA ASP A 185 12.48 8.79 -5.17
C ASP A 185 12.47 7.83 -6.37
N LYS A 186 13.12 8.17 -7.49
CA LYS A 186 12.98 7.39 -8.75
C LYS A 186 13.98 6.24 -8.89
N LEU A 187 15.24 6.47 -8.53
CA LEU A 187 16.29 5.47 -8.74
C LEU A 187 16.83 4.89 -7.43
N THR A 188 16.91 5.70 -6.37
CA THR A 188 17.60 5.28 -5.14
C THR A 188 16.89 4.12 -4.44
N HIS A 189 15.56 4.05 -4.55
CA HIS A 189 14.73 2.95 -4.02
C HIS A 189 14.93 1.59 -4.72
N PHE A 190 15.61 1.57 -5.87
CA PHE A 190 15.98 0.32 -6.56
C PHE A 190 17.39 -0.18 -6.22
N ILE A 191 18.24 0.66 -5.62
CA ILE A 191 19.65 0.35 -5.41
C ILE A 191 19.84 -0.55 -4.19
N ASN A 192 20.17 -1.81 -4.43
CA ASN A 192 20.62 -2.74 -3.40
C ASN A 192 22.09 -2.47 -3.03
N PRO A 193 22.47 -2.49 -1.73
CA PRO A 193 21.63 -2.73 -0.55
C PRO A 193 21.13 -1.45 0.14
N THR A 194 21.36 -0.28 -0.47
CA THR A 194 21.13 1.02 0.19
C THR A 194 19.65 1.32 0.42
N ASN A 195 18.77 0.86 -0.48
CA ASN A 195 17.33 1.08 -0.43
C ASN A 195 16.71 0.63 0.90
N TYR A 196 16.78 -0.66 1.24
CA TYR A 196 16.20 -1.20 2.46
C TYR A 196 16.94 -0.75 3.72
N ILE A 197 18.27 -0.52 3.66
CA ILE A 197 19.02 0.01 4.80
C ILE A 197 18.54 1.41 5.16
N TYR A 198 18.38 2.28 4.15
CA TYR A 198 17.88 3.63 4.34
C TYR A 198 16.42 3.60 4.84
N ALA A 199 15.55 2.82 4.19
CA ALA A 199 14.15 2.68 4.56
C ALA A 199 13.97 2.22 6.02
N ILE A 200 14.67 1.16 6.44
CA ILE A 200 14.63 0.66 7.82
C ILE A 200 15.18 1.71 8.79
N GLY A 201 16.27 2.40 8.46
CA GLY A 201 16.86 3.44 9.30
C GLY A 201 15.91 4.62 9.52
N LYS A 202 15.25 5.08 8.44
CA LYS A 202 14.25 6.16 8.48
C LYS A 202 13.01 5.74 9.27
N LEU A 203 12.49 4.54 9.03
CA LEU A 203 11.33 4.00 9.74
C LEU A 203 11.63 3.80 11.23
N THR A 204 12.80 3.26 11.59
CA THR A 204 13.21 3.09 12.99
C THR A 204 13.28 4.44 13.70
N LYS A 205 13.86 5.47 13.05
CA LYS A 205 13.90 6.84 13.60
C LYS A 205 12.48 7.39 13.83
N GLN A 206 11.55 7.14 12.90
CA GLN A 206 10.16 7.55 13.03
C GLN A 206 9.46 6.80 14.18
N THR A 207 9.58 5.47 14.24
CA THR A 207 8.95 4.63 15.27
C THR A 207 9.49 4.89 16.67
N VAL A 208 10.80 5.08 16.83
CA VAL A 208 11.40 5.44 18.14
C VAL A 208 10.90 6.83 18.58
N ALA A 209 10.86 7.80 17.67
CA ALA A 209 10.31 9.13 17.94
C ALA A 209 8.79 9.14 18.20
N ILE A 210 8.08 8.05 17.89
CA ILE A 210 6.68 7.81 18.28
C ILE A 210 6.65 7.18 19.67
N LYS A 211 7.35 6.07 19.90
CA LYS A 211 7.30 5.35 21.19
C LYS A 211 7.79 6.18 22.39
N GLU A 212 8.78 7.05 22.20
CA GLU A 212 9.32 7.86 23.30
C GLU A 212 8.46 9.09 23.67
N THR A 213 7.45 9.45 22.87
CA THR A 213 6.76 10.75 23.00
C THR A 213 5.25 10.72 22.82
N VAL A 214 4.63 9.58 22.56
CA VAL A 214 3.22 9.57 22.09
C VAL A 214 2.22 9.54 23.24
N LYS A 215 1.75 10.74 23.54
CA LYS A 215 0.39 10.97 24.04
C LYS A 215 -0.52 11.08 22.82
N ILE A 216 -1.52 10.20 22.69
CA ILE A 216 -2.56 10.33 21.67
C ILE A 216 -3.20 11.71 21.83
N GLN A 217 -3.15 12.51 20.77
CA GLN A 217 -3.70 13.85 20.74
C GLN A 217 -5.20 13.74 20.48
N PRO A 218 -6.04 14.22 21.40
CA PRO A 218 -7.47 14.20 21.18
C PRO A 218 -7.84 15.17 20.04
N VAL A 219 -8.82 14.79 19.25
CA VAL A 219 -9.31 15.55 18.09
C VAL A 219 -10.82 15.71 18.24
N GLY A 220 -11.32 16.93 18.00
CA GLY A 220 -12.75 17.21 18.08
C GLY A 220 -13.35 16.83 19.43
N THR A 221 -12.76 17.27 20.54
CA THR A 221 -13.26 16.98 21.89
C THR A 221 -14.64 17.57 22.15
N ASP A 222 -15.05 18.53 21.32
CA ASP A 222 -16.34 19.17 21.27
C ASP A 222 -17.36 18.45 20.36
N SER A 223 -17.01 17.27 19.82
CA SER A 223 -17.90 16.51 18.93
C SER A 223 -19.20 16.13 19.63
N VAL A 224 -20.31 16.65 19.11
CA VAL A 224 -21.67 16.36 19.59
C VAL A 224 -22.63 16.20 18.42
N LEU A 225 -23.70 15.44 18.61
CA LEU A 225 -24.76 15.34 17.61
C LEU A 225 -25.47 16.70 17.48
N SER A 226 -25.54 17.25 16.26
CA SER A 226 -26.16 18.54 15.97
C SER A 226 -27.64 18.58 16.36
N PRO A 227 -28.20 19.76 16.69
CA PRO A 227 -29.62 19.89 16.97
C PRO A 227 -30.51 19.42 15.81
N GLN A 228 -30.08 19.62 14.56
CA GLN A 228 -30.80 19.12 13.39
C GLN A 228 -30.79 17.60 13.33
N ALA A 229 -29.65 16.95 13.59
CA ALA A 229 -29.55 15.49 13.59
C ALA A 229 -30.32 14.84 14.75
N GLN A 230 -30.39 15.51 15.91
CA GLN A 230 -31.22 15.07 17.04
C GLN A 230 -32.73 15.11 16.72
N GLN A 231 -33.14 15.99 15.81
CA GLN A 231 -34.55 16.17 15.41
C GLN A 231 -34.94 15.34 14.18
N ARG A 232 -34.02 14.52 13.62
CA ARG A 232 -34.36 13.62 12.51
C ARG A 232 -35.45 12.64 12.93
N PRO A 233 -36.43 12.35 12.06
CA PRO A 233 -37.54 11.46 12.39
C PRO A 233 -37.07 10.01 12.61
N LYS A 234 -36.00 9.60 11.93
CA LYS A 234 -35.39 8.28 12.01
C LYS A 234 -33.95 8.37 12.50
N LYS A 235 -33.48 7.30 13.14
CA LYS A 235 -32.06 7.13 13.46
C LYS A 235 -31.28 6.86 12.17
N SER A 236 -30.03 7.31 12.11
CA SER A 236 -29.13 7.08 10.98
C SER A 236 -28.31 5.80 11.19
N LEU A 237 -28.33 4.93 10.19
CA LEU A 237 -27.48 3.75 10.05
C LEU A 237 -26.65 3.92 8.76
N MET A 238 -25.33 4.05 8.93
CA MET A 238 -24.39 4.09 7.82
C MET A 238 -23.57 2.80 7.79
N ILE A 239 -23.43 2.21 6.60
CA ILE A 239 -22.37 1.25 6.32
C ILE A 239 -21.28 1.96 5.51
N PHE A 240 -20.07 2.03 6.05
CA PHE A 240 -18.90 2.51 5.34
C PHE A 240 -18.08 1.30 4.88
N VAL A 241 -18.05 1.04 3.58
CA VAL A 241 -17.28 -0.06 3.00
C VAL A 241 -15.92 0.48 2.55
N VAL A 242 -14.87 0.04 3.22
CA VAL A 242 -13.48 0.30 2.82
C VAL A 242 -13.09 -0.79 1.84
N GLY A 243 -13.05 -0.44 0.56
CA GLY A 243 -12.59 -1.30 -0.52
C GLY A 243 -11.08 -1.50 -0.49
N GLU A 244 -10.62 -2.57 -1.13
CA GLU A 244 -9.21 -2.92 -1.24
C GLU A 244 -8.79 -3.08 -2.70
N THR A 245 -7.74 -2.37 -3.12
CA THR A 245 -7.03 -2.57 -4.41
C THR A 245 -7.88 -2.31 -5.69
N ALA A 246 -9.16 -1.96 -5.57
CA ALA A 246 -10.04 -1.71 -6.71
C ALA A 246 -9.71 -0.37 -7.40
N ARG A 247 -9.51 -0.39 -8.72
CA ARG A 247 -9.16 0.81 -9.52
C ARG A 247 -10.31 1.26 -10.42
N ALA A 248 -10.43 2.57 -10.59
CA ALA A 248 -11.60 3.21 -11.20
C ALA A 248 -11.79 2.88 -12.69
N ASP A 249 -10.70 2.67 -13.44
CA ASP A 249 -10.72 2.44 -14.89
C ASP A 249 -11.20 1.04 -15.29
N HIS A 250 -11.44 0.16 -14.31
CA HIS A 250 -12.04 -1.17 -14.48
C HIS A 250 -13.49 -1.25 -13.96
N PHE A 251 -14.05 -0.13 -13.51
CA PHE A 251 -15.47 -0.03 -13.17
C PHE A 251 -16.29 0.34 -14.41
N SER A 252 -17.19 -0.54 -14.84
CA SER A 252 -18.14 -0.27 -15.94
C SER A 252 -19.00 0.97 -15.71
N LEU A 253 -19.29 1.30 -14.45
CA LEU A 253 -20.00 2.53 -14.07
C LEU A 253 -19.23 3.82 -14.41
N ASN A 254 -17.91 3.71 -14.61
CA ASN A 254 -17.02 4.80 -15.02
C ASN A 254 -16.74 4.79 -16.54
N GLY A 255 -17.41 3.93 -17.30
CA GLY A 255 -17.24 3.82 -18.75
C GLY A 255 -16.24 2.77 -19.21
N TYR A 256 -15.84 1.82 -18.33
CA TYR A 256 -15.05 0.67 -18.74
C TYR A 256 -15.83 -0.24 -19.69
N ASP A 257 -15.17 -0.75 -20.74
CA ASP A 257 -15.82 -1.48 -21.85
C ASP A 257 -16.46 -2.82 -21.45
N ARG A 258 -15.99 -3.44 -20.35
CA ARG A 258 -16.53 -4.71 -19.85
C ARG A 258 -17.52 -4.45 -18.73
N GLU A 259 -18.65 -5.14 -18.75
CA GLU A 259 -19.68 -5.01 -17.73
C GLU A 259 -19.27 -5.69 -16.40
N THR A 260 -18.45 -5.00 -15.61
CA THR A 260 -17.92 -5.42 -14.31
C THR A 260 -18.82 -5.05 -13.13
N ASN A 261 -19.81 -4.17 -13.30
CA ASN A 261 -20.74 -3.78 -12.24
C ASN A 261 -22.23 -3.95 -12.61
N PRO A 262 -22.67 -5.13 -13.08
CA PRO A 262 -24.03 -5.36 -13.56
C PRO A 262 -25.11 -5.27 -12.46
N GLU A 263 -24.78 -5.51 -11.19
CA GLU A 263 -25.75 -5.45 -10.09
C GLU A 263 -25.94 -4.02 -9.59
N LEU A 264 -24.85 -3.29 -9.30
CA LEU A 264 -24.92 -1.89 -8.87
C LEU A 264 -25.58 -0.99 -9.91
N LYS A 265 -25.44 -1.29 -11.21
CA LYS A 265 -26.15 -0.59 -12.28
C LYS A 265 -27.68 -0.66 -12.17
N LYS A 266 -28.23 -1.66 -11.47
CA LYS A 266 -29.67 -1.79 -11.21
C LYS A 266 -30.11 -1.10 -9.91
N GLN A 267 -29.15 -0.65 -9.10
CA GLN A 267 -29.39 0.04 -7.84
C GLN A 267 -29.47 1.56 -8.08
N ASP A 268 -30.25 2.28 -7.28
CA ASP A 268 -30.34 3.75 -7.35
C ASP A 268 -29.14 4.41 -6.63
N ILE A 269 -27.96 4.22 -7.20
CA ILE A 269 -26.68 4.69 -6.64
C ILE A 269 -26.28 6.06 -7.18
N LEU A 270 -25.39 6.73 -6.44
CA LEU A 270 -24.59 7.84 -6.92
C LEU A 270 -23.15 7.35 -7.11
N ASN A 271 -22.69 7.29 -8.36
CA ASN A 271 -21.33 6.93 -8.71
C ASN A 271 -20.48 8.20 -8.91
N PHE A 272 -19.25 8.21 -8.42
CA PHE A 272 -18.31 9.32 -8.58
C PHE A 272 -17.10 8.85 -9.39
N THR A 273 -16.90 9.45 -10.56
CA THR A 273 -15.96 8.93 -11.57
C THR A 273 -14.54 9.46 -11.39
N GLN A 274 -14.33 10.52 -10.62
CA GLN A 274 -13.04 11.21 -10.46
C GLN A 274 -12.63 11.28 -8.98
N VAL A 275 -12.20 10.16 -8.41
CA VAL A 275 -11.79 10.09 -6.99
C VAL A 275 -10.35 9.63 -6.84
N ALA A 276 -9.55 10.39 -6.10
CA ALA A 276 -8.15 10.04 -5.81
C ALA A 276 -7.98 9.46 -4.39
N SER A 277 -7.15 8.43 -4.25
CA SER A 277 -6.75 7.90 -2.95
C SER A 277 -5.73 8.79 -2.24
N CYS A 278 -5.64 8.70 -0.92
CA CYS A 278 -4.60 9.38 -0.15
C CYS A 278 -3.23 8.71 -0.30
N GLY A 279 -3.19 7.39 -0.36
CA GLY A 279 -1.98 6.59 -0.54
C GLY A 279 -2.12 5.59 -1.69
N THR A 280 -1.09 4.76 -1.85
CA THR A 280 -1.06 3.63 -2.79
C THR A 280 -0.91 2.29 -2.05
N SER A 281 -1.09 2.29 -0.74
CA SER A 281 -1.12 1.10 0.10
C SER A 281 -2.13 1.28 1.23
N THR A 282 -2.74 0.18 1.68
CA THR A 282 -3.68 0.12 2.80
C THR A 282 -3.12 0.82 4.05
N ALA A 283 -1.84 0.59 4.36
CA ALA A 283 -1.14 1.17 5.51
C ALA A 283 -1.11 2.70 5.53
N VAL A 284 -1.22 3.35 4.36
CA VAL A 284 -1.27 4.82 4.24
C VAL A 284 -2.70 5.30 4.05
N SER A 285 -3.43 4.70 3.10
CA SER A 285 -4.76 5.19 2.70
C SER A 285 -5.80 5.05 3.79
N VAL A 286 -5.85 3.91 4.48
CA VAL A 286 -6.87 3.66 5.51
C VAL A 286 -6.72 4.64 6.67
N PRO A 287 -5.57 4.76 7.36
CA PRO A 287 -5.49 5.73 8.45
C PRO A 287 -5.61 7.18 7.97
N CYS A 288 -5.24 7.49 6.73
CA CYS A 288 -5.37 8.84 6.17
C CYS A 288 -6.83 9.26 5.96
N MET A 289 -7.65 8.44 5.30
CA MET A 289 -9.05 8.79 4.97
C MET A 289 -9.93 8.96 6.22
N PHE A 290 -9.56 8.30 7.33
CA PHE A 290 -10.21 8.45 8.63
C PHE A 290 -9.56 9.53 9.52
N SER A 291 -8.53 10.24 9.03
CA SER A 291 -7.88 11.33 9.77
C SER A 291 -8.39 12.70 9.35
N LYS A 292 -8.22 13.70 10.23
CA LYS A 292 -8.50 15.11 9.92
C LYS A 292 -7.52 15.75 8.93
N PHE A 293 -6.46 15.04 8.54
CA PHE A 293 -5.39 15.61 7.73
C PHE A 293 -5.63 15.30 6.26
N PRO A 294 -5.61 16.31 5.37
CA PRO A 294 -5.59 16.04 3.94
C PRO A 294 -4.28 15.35 3.57
N ARG A 295 -4.29 14.63 2.44
CA ARG A 295 -3.15 13.87 1.92
C ARG A 295 -1.83 14.65 1.95
N SER A 296 -1.85 15.90 1.52
CA SER A 296 -0.65 16.76 1.46
C SER A 296 0.00 17.00 2.82
N GLU A 297 -0.75 16.87 3.91
CA GLU A 297 -0.29 17.07 5.27
C GLU A 297 -0.22 15.79 6.10
N TYR A 298 -0.73 14.68 5.56
CA TYR A 298 -0.74 13.40 6.24
C TYR A 298 0.67 12.84 6.43
N SER A 299 0.85 12.11 7.53
CA SER A 299 2.04 11.27 7.76
C SER A 299 1.64 10.11 8.67
N ASP A 300 2.34 8.98 8.54
CA ASP A 300 2.11 7.80 9.40
C ASP A 300 2.12 8.15 10.90
N LYS A 301 3.07 9.02 11.30
CA LYS A 301 3.12 9.56 12.66
C LYS A 301 1.80 10.25 13.04
N LYS A 302 1.30 11.16 12.21
CA LYS A 302 0.02 11.85 12.50
C LYS A 302 -1.14 10.85 12.59
N GLY A 303 -1.24 9.90 11.67
CA GLY A 303 -2.29 8.87 11.70
C GLY A 303 -2.29 8.02 12.99
N LYS A 304 -1.09 7.71 13.51
CA LYS A 304 -0.94 6.91 14.75
C LYS A 304 -1.04 7.72 16.05
N THR A 305 -0.93 9.04 16.00
CA THR A 305 -0.85 9.89 17.21
C THR A 305 -2.02 10.84 17.41
N TYR A 306 -2.96 10.91 16.48
CA TYR A 306 -4.17 11.71 16.60
C TYR A 306 -5.40 10.81 16.63
N GLU A 307 -6.42 11.22 17.37
CA GLU A 307 -7.74 10.62 17.25
C GLU A 307 -8.30 10.78 15.84
N SER A 308 -9.07 9.79 15.43
CA SER A 308 -9.65 9.63 14.09
C SER A 308 -11.12 10.07 14.08
N LEU A 309 -11.70 10.04 12.88
CA LEU A 309 -13.14 10.18 12.66
C LEU A 309 -13.95 9.26 13.58
N LEU A 310 -13.53 8.00 13.73
CA LEU A 310 -14.25 6.99 14.50
C LEU A 310 -14.33 7.34 15.98
N ASP A 311 -13.26 7.91 16.53
CA ASP A 311 -13.22 8.40 17.92
C ASP A 311 -14.22 9.55 18.14
N MET A 312 -14.30 10.46 17.16
CA MET A 312 -15.21 11.61 17.21
C MET A 312 -16.68 11.20 17.07
N LEU A 313 -16.98 10.25 16.18
CA LEU A 313 -18.34 9.71 16.03
C LEU A 313 -18.78 8.99 17.30
N GLN A 314 -17.91 8.15 17.89
CA GLN A 314 -18.19 7.49 19.16
C GLN A 314 -18.44 8.50 20.29
N ARG A 315 -17.63 9.56 20.37
CA ARG A 315 -17.79 10.65 21.34
C ARG A 315 -19.10 11.41 21.17
N ALA A 316 -19.52 11.65 19.93
CA ALA A 316 -20.78 12.30 19.59
C ALA A 316 -22.02 11.43 19.91
N GLY A 317 -21.82 10.19 20.40
CA GLY A 317 -22.86 9.29 20.86
C GLY A 317 -23.31 8.25 19.84
N LEU A 318 -22.61 8.13 18.70
CA LEU A 318 -22.92 7.08 17.71
C LEU A 318 -22.33 5.73 18.14
N LYS A 319 -23.03 4.65 17.80
CA LYS A 319 -22.44 3.31 17.85
C LYS A 319 -21.50 3.15 16.68
N VAL A 320 -20.25 2.82 16.99
CA VAL A 320 -19.21 2.57 15.98
C VAL A 320 -18.80 1.11 16.11
N VAL A 321 -18.77 0.39 15.00
CA VAL A 321 -18.16 -0.94 14.92
C VAL A 321 -17.36 -1.07 13.65
N TRP A 322 -16.22 -1.77 13.72
CA TRP A 322 -15.39 -2.12 12.58
C TRP A 322 -15.32 -3.64 12.42
N LEU A 323 -15.71 -4.16 11.26
CA LEU A 323 -15.59 -5.56 10.90
C LEU A 323 -14.51 -5.70 9.81
N ASP A 324 -13.51 -6.53 10.08
CA ASP A 324 -12.32 -6.63 9.22
C ASP A 324 -12.22 -8.01 8.57
N ASN A 325 -12.21 -8.06 7.24
CA ASN A 325 -11.88 -9.24 6.45
C ASN A 325 -10.57 -9.09 5.65
N ASN A 326 -9.91 -7.94 5.80
CA ASN A 326 -8.59 -7.69 5.22
C ASN A 326 -7.53 -8.25 6.21
N SER A 327 -6.39 -7.59 6.29
CA SER A 327 -5.28 -7.93 7.16
C SER A 327 -5.45 -7.41 8.58
N ASP A 328 -5.75 -6.12 8.70
CA ASP A 328 -6.19 -5.43 9.90
C ASP A 328 -6.65 -4.00 9.54
N CYS A 329 -7.11 -3.24 10.53
CA CYS A 329 -7.56 -1.85 10.37
C CYS A 329 -6.42 -0.80 10.39
N LYS A 330 -5.15 -1.22 10.31
CA LYS A 330 -3.94 -0.37 10.31
C LYS A 330 -3.87 0.62 11.48
N GLY A 331 -4.41 0.22 12.64
CA GLY A 331 -4.45 1.03 13.85
C GLY A 331 -5.67 1.97 13.97
N THR A 332 -6.46 2.13 12.91
CA THR A 332 -7.59 3.08 12.84
C THR A 332 -8.73 2.70 13.78
N CYS A 333 -9.01 1.41 13.93
CA CYS A 333 -10.13 0.89 14.71
C CYS A 333 -9.80 0.58 16.18
N LEU A 334 -8.54 0.73 16.62
CA LEU A 334 -8.08 0.21 17.92
C LEU A 334 -8.76 0.84 19.15
N ARG A 335 -9.48 1.96 18.98
CA ARG A 335 -10.17 2.69 20.05
C ARG A 335 -11.70 2.62 19.95
N VAL A 336 -12.23 1.82 19.03
CA VAL A 336 -13.65 1.53 18.87
C VAL A 336 -13.88 0.02 18.90
N PRO A 337 -15.12 -0.45 19.17
CA PRO A 337 -15.46 -1.86 19.00
C PRO A 337 -15.06 -2.35 17.60
N HIS A 338 -14.27 -3.43 17.55
CA HIS A 338 -13.84 -4.02 16.30
C HIS A 338 -13.68 -5.53 16.43
N SER A 339 -13.76 -6.24 15.31
CA SER A 339 -13.48 -7.68 15.25
C SER A 339 -13.02 -8.11 13.86
N ASP A 340 -12.03 -8.98 13.82
CA ASP A 340 -11.63 -9.69 12.61
C ASP A 340 -12.61 -10.83 12.33
N ILE A 341 -12.92 -11.06 11.05
CA ILE A 341 -13.73 -12.20 10.63
C ILE A 341 -12.92 -13.49 10.84
N PRO A 342 -13.41 -14.42 11.69
CA PRO A 342 -12.69 -15.66 11.92
C PRO A 342 -12.71 -16.52 10.66
N LYS A 343 -11.53 -16.83 10.10
CA LYS A 343 -11.38 -17.71 8.93
C LYS A 343 -12.00 -19.09 9.10
N THR A 344 -12.19 -19.52 10.34
CA THR A 344 -12.81 -20.81 10.71
C THR A 344 -14.30 -20.72 11.04
N GLN A 345 -14.93 -19.56 10.86
CA GLN A 345 -16.36 -19.42 11.14
C GLN A 345 -17.16 -20.38 10.24
N PRO A 346 -18.25 -20.98 10.75
CA PRO A 346 -19.08 -21.89 9.97
C PRO A 346 -19.92 -21.10 8.96
N SER A 347 -19.31 -20.77 7.82
CA SER A 347 -19.90 -19.95 6.76
C SER A 347 -19.54 -20.52 5.38
N PRO A 348 -20.44 -20.48 4.39
CA PRO A 348 -20.12 -20.90 3.02
C PRO A 348 -19.06 -20.00 2.36
N PHE A 349 -18.77 -18.84 2.94
CA PHE A 349 -17.82 -17.86 2.42
C PHE A 349 -16.39 -18.07 2.93
N CYS A 350 -16.17 -19.01 3.85
CA CYS A 350 -14.86 -19.23 4.47
C CYS A 350 -14.42 -20.69 4.33
N ASP A 351 -13.17 -20.91 3.95
CA ASP A 351 -12.60 -22.25 3.71
C ASP A 351 -11.61 -22.72 4.79
N GLY A 352 -11.50 -21.97 5.89
CA GLY A 352 -10.54 -22.19 6.96
C GLY A 352 -9.18 -21.52 6.74
N GLN A 353 -8.88 -21.05 5.52
CA GLN A 353 -7.67 -20.29 5.19
C GLN A 353 -7.98 -18.83 4.86
N ASN A 354 -9.04 -18.59 4.09
CA ASN A 354 -9.50 -17.28 3.64
C ASN A 354 -11.03 -17.18 3.77
N CYS A 355 -11.54 -15.96 3.71
CA CYS A 355 -12.96 -15.64 3.68
C CYS A 355 -13.23 -14.65 2.55
N LEU A 356 -14.30 -14.89 1.79
CA LEU A 356 -14.83 -13.93 0.84
C LEU A 356 -15.60 -12.82 1.59
N ASP A 357 -15.71 -11.63 1.01
CA ASP A 357 -16.24 -10.43 1.68
C ASP A 357 -17.71 -10.52 2.12
N GLU A 358 -18.52 -11.39 1.51
CA GLU A 358 -19.87 -11.68 2.03
C GLU A 358 -19.86 -12.21 3.47
N SER A 359 -18.73 -12.73 3.93
CA SER A 359 -18.50 -13.09 5.34
C SER A 359 -18.74 -11.93 6.31
N LEU A 360 -18.51 -10.67 5.89
CA LEU A 360 -18.76 -9.44 6.66
C LEU A 360 -20.25 -9.19 6.91
N LEU A 361 -21.14 -9.78 6.10
CA LEU A 361 -22.59 -9.63 6.24
C LEU A 361 -23.21 -10.70 7.14
N VAL A 362 -22.45 -11.74 7.51
CA VAL A 362 -22.94 -12.84 8.34
C VAL A 362 -23.24 -12.34 9.75
N GLY A 363 -24.50 -12.49 10.17
CA GLY A 363 -24.97 -12.03 11.49
C GLY A 363 -25.22 -10.52 11.60
N LEU A 364 -24.93 -9.74 10.55
CA LEU A 364 -25.00 -8.28 10.59
C LEU A 364 -26.43 -7.76 10.80
N GLN A 365 -27.45 -8.42 10.25
CA GLN A 365 -28.86 -8.05 10.50
C GLN A 365 -29.22 -8.15 11.99
N ALA A 366 -28.76 -9.19 12.70
CA ALA A 366 -29.06 -9.35 14.12
C ALA A 366 -28.39 -8.25 14.97
N TYR A 367 -27.19 -7.81 14.55
CA TYR A 367 -26.56 -6.65 15.16
C TYR A 367 -27.35 -5.37 14.88
N ILE A 368 -27.78 -5.13 13.64
CA ILE A 368 -28.61 -3.98 13.26
C ILE A 368 -29.92 -3.93 14.06
N ASP A 369 -30.59 -5.07 14.24
CA ASP A 369 -31.84 -5.16 15.02
C ASP A 369 -31.64 -4.82 16.51
N SER A 370 -30.39 -4.90 17.01
CA SER A 370 -30.05 -4.55 18.40
C SER A 370 -29.66 -3.09 18.61
N LEU A 371 -29.55 -2.29 17.54
CA LEU A 371 -29.14 -0.90 17.62
C LEU A 371 -30.30 0.01 18.05
N GLU A 372 -30.08 0.81 19.09
CA GLU A 372 -31.04 1.81 19.59
C GLU A 372 -30.65 3.25 19.20
N ASP A 373 -29.37 3.47 18.89
CA ASP A 373 -28.77 4.76 18.60
C ASP A 373 -28.37 4.87 17.12
N ASN A 374 -28.00 6.09 16.69
CA ASN A 374 -27.35 6.29 15.40
C ASN A 374 -26.07 5.45 15.33
N ALA A 375 -25.79 4.85 14.18
CA ALA A 375 -24.68 3.92 14.03
C ALA A 375 -23.91 4.08 12.73
N ILE A 376 -22.61 3.80 12.81
CA ILE A 376 -21.74 3.57 11.68
C ILE A 376 -21.09 2.20 11.83
N ILE A 377 -21.21 1.39 10.78
CA ILE A 377 -20.60 0.07 10.67
C ILE A 377 -19.58 0.16 9.55
N VAL A 378 -18.30 -0.01 9.89
CA VAL A 378 -17.23 -0.08 8.89
C VAL A 378 -17.03 -1.52 8.49
N LEU A 379 -17.11 -1.81 7.19
CA LEU A 379 -16.80 -3.10 6.60
C LEU A 379 -15.49 -2.96 5.81
N HIS A 380 -14.41 -3.57 6.30
CA HIS A 380 -13.12 -3.53 5.63
C HIS A 380 -12.92 -4.82 4.82
N SER A 381 -13.05 -4.70 3.50
CA SER A 381 -13.05 -5.82 2.57
C SER A 381 -11.63 -6.22 2.13
N ASP A 382 -11.47 -7.49 1.74
CA ASP A 382 -10.29 -8.03 1.05
C ASP A 382 -10.31 -7.66 -0.46
N GLY A 383 -11.49 -7.40 -1.02
CA GLY A 383 -11.69 -6.72 -2.28
C GLY A 383 -10.92 -7.35 -3.44
N SER A 384 -10.03 -6.57 -4.07
CA SER A 384 -9.25 -6.99 -5.23
C SER A 384 -7.80 -7.30 -4.90
N HIS A 385 -7.47 -7.61 -3.65
CA HIS A 385 -6.09 -7.76 -3.19
C HIS A 385 -5.33 -8.87 -3.95
N GLY A 386 -4.17 -8.49 -4.51
CA GLY A 386 -3.25 -9.38 -5.22
C GLY A 386 -2.21 -10.05 -4.32
N PRO A 387 -1.30 -10.88 -4.87
CA PRO A 387 -1.26 -11.35 -6.26
C PRO A 387 -2.22 -12.52 -6.54
N GLU A 388 -2.84 -13.10 -5.51
CA GLU A 388 -3.74 -14.26 -5.67
C GLU A 388 -5.18 -13.82 -6.00
N TYR A 389 -5.37 -13.01 -7.04
CA TYR A 389 -6.68 -12.44 -7.42
C TYR A 389 -7.78 -13.50 -7.61
N TYR A 390 -7.38 -14.71 -8.04
CA TYR A 390 -8.29 -15.85 -8.26
C TYR A 390 -8.95 -16.36 -6.97
N ASP A 391 -8.42 -16.02 -5.80
CA ASP A 391 -9.00 -16.38 -4.50
C ASP A 391 -9.94 -15.30 -3.94
N ARG A 392 -10.13 -14.18 -4.65
CA ARG A 392 -10.97 -13.05 -4.22
C ARG A 392 -12.45 -13.19 -4.60
N TYR A 393 -12.81 -14.19 -5.40
CA TYR A 393 -14.17 -14.39 -5.86
C TYR A 393 -14.54 -15.88 -5.92
N PRO A 394 -15.82 -16.24 -5.73
CA PRO A 394 -16.25 -17.61 -5.88
C PRO A 394 -16.29 -17.98 -7.37
N LYS A 395 -15.93 -19.23 -7.69
CA LYS A 395 -15.94 -19.73 -9.06
C LYS A 395 -17.27 -19.57 -9.80
N THR A 396 -18.39 -19.50 -9.07
CA THR A 396 -19.73 -19.25 -9.63
C THR A 396 -19.89 -17.86 -10.24
N LEU A 397 -19.04 -16.90 -9.88
CA LEU A 397 -19.01 -15.54 -10.41
C LEU A 397 -17.82 -15.31 -11.37
N GLU A 398 -17.08 -16.37 -11.74
CA GLU A 398 -16.03 -16.28 -12.76
C GLU A 398 -16.65 -16.09 -14.16
N ARG A 399 -16.57 -14.87 -14.68
CA ARG A 399 -17.18 -14.49 -15.96
C ARG A 399 -16.16 -14.28 -17.07
N PHE A 400 -15.08 -13.57 -16.76
CA PHE A 400 -14.03 -13.25 -17.72
C PHE A 400 -12.98 -14.37 -17.70
N THR A 401 -12.76 -15.02 -18.84
CA THR A 401 -11.86 -16.19 -18.96
C THR A 401 -11.05 -16.11 -20.26
N PRO A 402 -9.88 -16.77 -20.33
CA PRO A 402 -9.17 -17.51 -19.27
C PRO A 402 -8.62 -16.59 -18.16
N VAL A 403 -8.35 -17.13 -16.97
CA VAL A 403 -7.87 -16.37 -15.79
C VAL A 403 -6.43 -16.74 -15.41
N CYS A 404 -5.70 -15.77 -14.87
CA CYS A 404 -4.38 -16.00 -14.29
C CYS A 404 -4.52 -16.70 -12.92
N HIS A 405 -4.09 -17.96 -12.84
CA HIS A 405 -4.23 -18.78 -11.61
C HIS A 405 -2.88 -19.01 -10.91
N THR A 406 -2.08 -17.94 -10.77
CA THR A 406 -0.78 -17.97 -10.10
C THR A 406 -0.45 -16.61 -9.49
N ASN A 407 0.32 -16.60 -8.40
CA ASN A 407 0.89 -15.39 -7.83
C ASN A 407 2.07 -14.80 -8.65
N GLN A 408 2.57 -15.53 -9.65
CA GLN A 408 3.64 -15.06 -10.55
C GLN A 408 3.04 -14.27 -11.71
N LEU A 409 2.50 -13.09 -11.42
CA LEU A 409 1.69 -12.29 -12.35
C LEU A 409 2.34 -12.10 -13.73
N GLY A 410 3.65 -11.83 -13.78
CA GLY A 410 4.38 -11.65 -15.04
C GLY A 410 4.57 -12.90 -15.91
N SER A 411 4.08 -14.07 -15.47
CA SER A 411 4.01 -15.30 -16.28
C SER A 411 2.68 -15.47 -17.00
N CYS A 412 1.66 -14.70 -16.63
CA CYS A 412 0.36 -14.66 -17.28
C CYS A 412 0.37 -13.66 -18.43
N THR A 413 -0.53 -13.86 -19.40
CA THR A 413 -0.81 -12.83 -20.40
C THR A 413 -1.52 -11.63 -19.76
N SER A 414 -1.41 -10.47 -20.38
CA SER A 414 -2.12 -9.26 -19.91
C SER A 414 -3.63 -9.49 -19.87
N ASP A 415 -4.21 -10.23 -20.84
CA ASP A 415 -5.63 -10.55 -20.85
C ASP A 415 -6.04 -11.48 -19.69
N GLU A 416 -5.27 -12.53 -19.38
CA GLU A 416 -5.56 -13.41 -18.24
C GLU A 416 -5.52 -12.68 -16.90
N LEU A 417 -4.55 -11.76 -16.74
CA LEU A 417 -4.43 -10.93 -15.56
C LEU A 417 -5.58 -9.92 -15.46
N LYS A 418 -5.94 -9.29 -16.59
CA LYS A 418 -7.10 -8.40 -16.67
C LYS A 418 -8.40 -9.13 -16.34
N ASN A 419 -8.55 -10.36 -16.84
CA ASN A 419 -9.73 -11.19 -16.63
C ASN A 419 -9.90 -11.60 -15.16
N VAL A 420 -8.83 -12.09 -14.52
CA VAL A 420 -8.89 -12.48 -13.09
C VAL A 420 -9.20 -11.26 -12.22
N TYR A 421 -8.60 -10.10 -12.53
CA TYR A 421 -8.88 -8.85 -11.83
C TYR A 421 -10.32 -8.35 -12.08
N ASP A 422 -10.81 -8.36 -13.32
CA ASP A 422 -12.19 -7.94 -13.61
C ASP A 422 -13.24 -8.83 -12.90
N ASN A 423 -12.93 -10.10 -12.63
CA ASN A 423 -13.78 -10.96 -11.81
C ASN A 423 -13.78 -10.56 -10.32
N THR A 424 -12.69 -9.99 -9.78
CA THR A 424 -12.69 -9.43 -8.41
C THR A 424 -13.58 -8.18 -8.33
N ILE A 425 -13.57 -7.34 -9.36
CA ILE A 425 -14.48 -6.18 -9.46
C ILE A 425 -15.94 -6.64 -9.56
N LEU A 426 -16.21 -7.69 -10.34
CA LEU A 426 -17.54 -8.30 -10.44
C LEU A 426 -18.01 -8.86 -9.10
N TYR A 427 -17.11 -9.44 -8.31
CA TYR A 427 -17.45 -9.88 -6.95
C TYR A 427 -17.68 -8.70 -5.99
N THR A 428 -16.88 -7.65 -6.10
CA THR A 428 -17.08 -6.40 -5.33
C THR A 428 -18.45 -5.79 -5.64
N ASP A 429 -18.86 -5.75 -6.91
CA ASP A 429 -20.20 -5.34 -7.33
C ASP A 429 -21.31 -6.15 -6.64
N HIS A 430 -21.17 -7.48 -6.62
CA HIS A 430 -22.10 -8.37 -5.93
C HIS A 430 -22.17 -8.09 -4.42
N PHE A 431 -21.03 -8.01 -3.74
CA PHE A 431 -20.95 -7.75 -2.31
C PHE A 431 -21.60 -6.40 -1.92
N LEU A 432 -21.33 -5.34 -2.70
CA LEU A 432 -21.93 -4.03 -2.47
C LEU A 432 -23.44 -4.03 -2.72
N SER A 433 -23.90 -4.75 -3.75
CA SER A 433 -25.33 -4.98 -4.01
C SER A 433 -26.00 -5.70 -2.83
N GLN A 434 -25.41 -6.77 -2.29
CA GLN A 434 -25.92 -7.46 -1.09
C GLN A 434 -25.96 -6.55 0.15
N THR A 435 -24.97 -5.67 0.29
CA THR A 435 -24.93 -4.66 1.36
C THR A 435 -26.08 -3.66 1.24
N ILE A 436 -26.38 -3.19 0.02
CA ILE A 436 -27.54 -2.34 -0.26
C ILE A 436 -28.84 -3.06 0.05
N GLU A 437 -29.00 -4.33 -0.34
CA GLU A 437 -30.20 -5.12 -0.04
C GLU A 437 -30.38 -5.37 1.47
N LEU A 438 -29.30 -5.46 2.25
CA LEU A 438 -29.37 -5.45 3.72
C LEU A 438 -29.91 -4.11 4.23
N LEU A 439 -29.39 -2.98 3.76
CA LEU A 439 -29.84 -1.66 4.18
C LEU A 439 -31.30 -1.37 3.79
N LYS A 440 -31.72 -1.73 2.57
CA LYS A 440 -33.10 -1.58 2.09
C LYS A 440 -34.13 -2.27 2.98
N ARG A 441 -33.79 -3.42 3.59
CA ARG A 441 -34.68 -4.12 4.54
C ARG A 441 -34.95 -3.33 5.82
N ASN A 442 -34.11 -2.35 6.12
CA ASN A 442 -34.17 -1.54 7.34
C ASN A 442 -34.63 -0.09 7.10
N GLN A 443 -34.73 0.36 5.84
CA GLN A 443 -34.99 1.77 5.48
C GLN A 443 -36.35 2.32 5.96
N ASP A 444 -37.32 1.46 6.24
CA ASP A 444 -38.62 1.87 6.78
C ASP A 444 -38.51 2.28 8.26
N LYS A 445 -37.53 1.71 8.99
CA LYS A 445 -37.33 1.93 10.44
C LYS A 445 -36.25 2.98 10.72
N VAL A 446 -35.19 2.99 9.93
CA VAL A 446 -34.01 3.85 10.11
C VAL A 446 -33.59 4.46 8.78
N ASP A 447 -32.95 5.61 8.82
CA ASP A 447 -32.29 6.21 7.66
C ASP A 447 -31.04 5.42 7.33
N THR A 448 -30.97 4.89 6.11
CA THR A 448 -29.91 3.98 5.71
C THR A 448 -29.05 4.59 4.62
N SER A 449 -27.73 4.45 4.76
CA SER A 449 -26.78 4.92 3.76
C SER A 449 -25.60 3.97 3.64
N MET A 450 -25.02 3.92 2.44
CA MET A 450 -23.77 3.24 2.16
C MET A 450 -22.81 4.23 1.50
N ILE A 451 -21.55 4.24 1.95
CA ILE A 451 -20.43 4.82 1.22
C ILE A 451 -19.44 3.69 0.96
N TYR A 452 -19.07 3.47 -0.30
CA TYR A 452 -17.97 2.62 -0.71
C TYR A 452 -16.89 3.46 -1.36
N VAL A 453 -15.63 3.24 -0.96
CA VAL A 453 -14.46 3.79 -1.64
C VAL A 453 -13.30 2.80 -1.51
N SER A 454 -12.56 2.57 -2.60
CA SER A 454 -11.33 1.79 -2.51
C SER A 454 -10.23 2.58 -1.82
N ASP A 455 -9.39 1.89 -1.05
CA ASP A 455 -8.23 2.47 -0.38
C ASP A 455 -7.13 2.90 -1.36
N HIS A 456 -6.90 2.14 -2.43
CA HIS A 456 -6.10 2.47 -3.59
C HIS A 456 -6.49 1.59 -4.79
N GLY A 457 -5.85 1.83 -5.92
CA GLY A 457 -5.96 0.98 -7.12
C GLY A 457 -4.83 -0.03 -7.23
N GLU A 458 -4.55 -0.51 -8.45
CA GLU A 458 -3.63 -1.62 -8.71
C GLU A 458 -2.92 -1.46 -10.07
N SER A 459 -1.66 -1.88 -10.17
CA SER A 459 -0.98 -2.08 -11.46
C SER A 459 -1.08 -3.54 -11.92
N LEU A 460 -1.44 -3.74 -13.18
CA LEU A 460 -1.71 -5.04 -13.80
C LEU A 460 -0.72 -5.35 -14.93
N GLY A 461 0.53 -4.91 -14.76
CA GLY A 461 1.63 -5.16 -15.70
C GLY A 461 1.92 -4.01 -16.66
N GLU A 462 1.20 -2.89 -16.57
CA GLU A 462 1.51 -1.69 -17.35
C GLU A 462 2.96 -1.26 -17.07
N ASN A 463 3.76 -1.11 -18.13
CA ASN A 463 5.20 -0.82 -18.03
C ASN A 463 6.00 -1.81 -17.16
N GLY A 464 5.51 -3.04 -16.98
CA GLY A 464 6.15 -4.06 -16.15
C GLY A 464 5.98 -3.85 -14.64
N ILE A 465 5.07 -2.96 -14.23
CA ILE A 465 4.73 -2.71 -12.83
C ILE A 465 3.49 -3.54 -12.50
N TYR A 466 3.57 -4.28 -11.39
CA TYR A 466 2.47 -5.06 -10.85
C TYR A 466 2.24 -4.65 -9.40
N LEU A 467 1.07 -5.03 -8.87
CA LEU A 467 0.67 -4.70 -7.50
C LEU A 467 0.59 -3.17 -7.32
N HIS A 468 0.72 -2.75 -6.06
CA HIS A 468 0.57 -1.38 -5.62
C HIS A 468 1.77 -0.94 -4.76
N ALA A 469 1.58 0.09 -3.94
CA ALA A 469 2.59 0.71 -3.10
C ALA A 469 3.75 1.39 -3.87
N ALA A 470 3.48 1.87 -5.08
CA ALA A 470 4.41 2.80 -5.75
C ALA A 470 4.46 4.12 -4.96
N PRO A 471 5.63 4.77 -4.81
CA PRO A 471 5.71 6.06 -4.14
C PRO A 471 4.74 7.05 -4.82
N TYR A 472 3.85 7.68 -4.04
CA TYR A 472 2.70 8.42 -4.56
C TYR A 472 3.09 9.46 -5.64
N ALA A 473 4.23 10.14 -5.50
CA ALA A 473 4.71 11.15 -6.43
C ALA A 473 4.99 10.63 -7.86
N ILE A 474 5.17 9.32 -8.01
CA ILE A 474 5.44 8.64 -9.29
C ILE A 474 4.46 7.50 -9.57
N ALA A 475 3.44 7.35 -8.74
CA ALA A 475 2.47 6.28 -8.90
C ALA A 475 1.64 6.50 -10.17
N PRO A 476 1.36 5.43 -10.95
CA PRO A 476 0.47 5.54 -12.09
C PRO A 476 -0.96 5.83 -11.62
N SER A 477 -1.77 6.44 -12.48
CA SER A 477 -3.20 6.68 -12.20
C SER A 477 -3.93 5.40 -11.79
N ALA A 478 -3.52 4.26 -12.33
CA ALA A 478 -4.03 2.94 -11.98
C ALA A 478 -3.95 2.61 -10.47
N GLN A 479 -3.00 3.18 -9.72
CA GLN A 479 -2.89 3.00 -8.26
C GLN A 479 -3.56 4.10 -7.45
N THR A 480 -3.82 5.28 -8.03
CA THR A 480 -4.33 6.45 -7.28
C THR A 480 -5.78 6.80 -7.61
N HIS A 481 -6.31 6.38 -8.76
CA HIS A 481 -7.67 6.66 -9.19
C HIS A 481 -8.59 5.51 -8.79
N VAL A 482 -9.44 5.76 -7.80
CA VAL A 482 -10.25 4.74 -7.11
C VAL A 482 -11.74 4.91 -7.39
N PRO A 483 -12.53 3.82 -7.40
CA PRO A 483 -13.98 3.90 -7.48
C PRO A 483 -14.56 4.42 -6.15
N MET A 484 -15.64 5.19 -6.25
CA MET A 484 -16.46 5.60 -5.10
C MET A 484 -17.94 5.56 -5.46
N VAL A 485 -18.73 4.87 -4.65
CA VAL A 485 -20.17 4.72 -4.83
C VAL A 485 -20.87 5.06 -3.53
N MET A 486 -21.97 5.80 -3.63
CA MET A 486 -22.86 6.07 -2.51
C MET A 486 -24.27 5.57 -2.81
N TRP A 487 -24.94 5.08 -1.78
CA TRP A 487 -26.35 4.70 -1.83
C TRP A 487 -27.08 5.24 -0.61
N PHE A 488 -28.36 5.60 -0.80
CA PHE A 488 -29.21 6.18 0.23
C PHE A 488 -30.60 5.55 0.16
N GLY A 489 -31.18 5.23 1.31
CA GLY A 489 -32.59 4.87 1.41
C GLY A 489 -33.49 6.04 0.99
N ASN A 490 -34.74 5.72 0.62
CA ASN A 490 -35.64 6.67 -0.04
C ASN A 490 -35.78 8.02 0.68
N GLN A 491 -35.88 8.01 2.02
CA GLN A 491 -36.10 9.22 2.83
C GLN A 491 -34.81 9.84 3.38
N THR A 492 -33.68 9.14 3.28
CA THR A 492 -32.47 9.46 4.04
C THR A 492 -31.84 10.79 3.66
N LEU A 493 -31.83 11.14 2.38
CA LEU A 493 -31.31 12.44 1.95
C LEU A 493 -32.27 13.58 2.30
N GLU A 494 -33.58 13.37 2.21
CA GLU A 494 -34.60 14.35 2.59
C GLU A 494 -34.54 14.67 4.09
N ASP A 495 -34.45 13.64 4.94
CA ASP A 495 -34.32 13.77 6.40
C ASP A 495 -32.98 14.41 6.80
N ALA A 496 -31.94 14.25 5.97
CA ALA A 496 -30.67 14.95 6.11
C ALA A 496 -30.66 16.37 5.50
N ASN A 497 -31.76 16.79 4.87
CA ASN A 497 -31.91 18.07 4.16
C ASN A 497 -30.89 18.25 3.02
N ILE A 498 -30.64 17.19 2.25
CA ILE A 498 -29.67 17.13 1.14
C ILE A 498 -30.41 16.88 -0.18
N ASP A 499 -30.11 17.71 -1.18
CA ASP A 499 -30.63 17.56 -2.54
C ASP A 499 -29.88 16.47 -3.31
N ARG A 500 -30.58 15.37 -3.62
CA ARG A 500 -30.05 14.26 -4.42
C ARG A 500 -29.61 14.69 -5.82
N SER A 501 -30.35 15.59 -6.48
CA SER A 501 -30.04 16.04 -7.83
C SER A 501 -28.75 16.88 -7.86
N CYS A 502 -28.51 17.67 -6.82
CA CYS A 502 -27.25 18.37 -6.62
C CYS A 502 -26.08 17.39 -6.46
N LEU A 503 -26.24 16.33 -5.67
CA LEU A 503 -25.21 15.30 -5.52
C LEU A 503 -24.94 14.56 -6.84
N ALA A 504 -25.98 14.19 -7.57
CA ALA A 504 -25.84 13.54 -8.88
C ALA A 504 -25.05 14.43 -9.87
N ALA A 505 -25.24 15.75 -9.83
CA ALA A 505 -24.49 16.68 -10.65
C ALA A 505 -22.97 16.72 -10.32
N LYS A 506 -22.55 16.19 -9.17
CA LYS A 506 -21.13 16.07 -8.75
C LYS A 506 -20.46 14.79 -9.24
N GLN A 507 -21.14 13.92 -9.98
CA GLN A 507 -20.59 12.64 -10.47
C GLN A 507 -19.20 12.77 -11.11
N ASN A 508 -18.99 13.82 -11.93
CA ASN A 508 -17.73 14.09 -12.63
C ASN A 508 -16.95 15.28 -12.03
N GLN A 509 -17.25 15.67 -10.78
CA GLN A 509 -16.54 16.77 -10.13
C GLN A 509 -15.05 16.41 -10.04
N PRO A 510 -14.14 17.25 -10.59
CA PRO A 510 -12.72 17.02 -10.45
C PRO A 510 -12.30 17.15 -8.99
N ASP A 511 -11.19 16.51 -8.64
CA ASP A 511 -10.50 16.65 -7.36
C ASP A 511 -11.19 16.03 -6.12
N LEU A 512 -12.26 15.23 -6.29
CA LEU A 512 -12.73 14.41 -5.18
C LEU A 512 -11.62 13.43 -4.75
N SER A 513 -11.51 13.19 -3.46
CA SER A 513 -10.47 12.34 -2.90
C SER A 513 -10.86 11.81 -1.53
N HIS A 514 -9.99 10.98 -0.95
CA HIS A 514 -10.10 10.56 0.45
C HIS A 514 -10.12 11.72 1.45
N ASP A 515 -9.60 12.90 1.10
CA ASP A 515 -9.61 14.09 1.97
C ASP A 515 -11.04 14.53 2.32
N TYR A 516 -12.02 14.16 1.50
CA TYR A 516 -13.42 14.46 1.73
C TYR A 516 -14.09 13.51 2.74
N MET A 517 -13.55 12.31 2.97
CA MET A 517 -14.25 11.26 3.72
C MET A 517 -14.51 11.66 5.17
N PHE A 518 -13.48 12.21 5.83
CA PHE A 518 -13.58 12.66 7.22
C PHE A 518 -14.72 13.67 7.42
N HIS A 519 -14.75 14.74 6.61
CA HIS A 519 -15.73 15.80 6.79
C HIS A 519 -17.11 15.43 6.23
N SER A 520 -17.17 14.66 5.15
CA SER A 520 -18.44 14.22 4.55
C SER A 520 -19.22 13.28 5.48
N VAL A 521 -18.53 12.37 6.16
CA VAL A 521 -19.17 11.47 7.14
C VAL A 521 -19.69 12.27 8.35
N LEU A 522 -18.91 13.22 8.88
CA LEU A 522 -19.37 14.12 9.94
C LEU A 522 -20.61 14.92 9.50
N GLY A 523 -20.58 15.48 8.28
CA GLY A 523 -21.64 16.32 7.73
C GLY A 523 -22.95 15.56 7.46
N LEU A 524 -22.86 14.30 7.03
CA LEU A 524 -24.00 13.42 6.76
C LEU A 524 -24.62 12.87 8.05
N LEU A 525 -23.79 12.42 9.00
CA LEU A 525 -24.24 11.94 10.32
C LEU A 525 -24.61 13.10 11.26
N GLY A 526 -24.34 14.33 10.85
CA GLY A 526 -24.74 15.56 11.54
C GLY A 526 -24.04 15.74 12.89
N VAL A 527 -22.73 15.52 12.91
CA VAL A 527 -21.87 15.75 14.08
C VAL A 527 -21.24 17.15 13.98
N ASP A 528 -21.50 17.98 14.98
CA ASP A 528 -20.93 19.33 15.11
C ASP A 528 -19.62 19.28 15.89
N THR A 529 -18.58 19.92 15.35
CA THR A 529 -17.24 20.03 15.93
C THR A 529 -16.46 21.14 15.25
N SER A 530 -15.54 21.77 15.97
CA SER A 530 -14.59 22.76 15.45
C SER A 530 -13.62 22.19 14.39
N GLU A 531 -13.49 20.88 14.29
CA GLU A 531 -12.66 20.21 13.28
C GLU A 531 -13.34 20.09 11.91
N TYR A 532 -14.66 20.30 11.83
CA TYR A 532 -15.41 20.15 10.58
C TYR A 532 -15.10 21.29 9.58
N GLN A 533 -14.73 20.91 8.36
CA GLN A 533 -14.42 21.84 7.26
C GLN A 533 -15.46 21.70 6.15
N PRO A 534 -16.37 22.68 5.97
CA PRO A 534 -17.44 22.59 4.98
C PRO A 534 -16.96 22.46 3.53
N ALA A 535 -15.75 22.95 3.21
CA ALA A 535 -15.16 22.85 1.87
C ALA A 535 -14.74 21.42 1.49
N LEU A 536 -14.55 20.54 2.48
CA LEU A 536 -14.21 19.12 2.31
C LEU A 536 -15.41 18.20 2.59
N ASP A 537 -16.62 18.73 2.72
CA ASP A 537 -17.86 17.94 2.79
C ASP A 537 -18.56 17.95 1.41
N ILE A 538 -18.65 16.78 0.78
CA ILE A 538 -19.33 16.57 -0.51
C ILE A 538 -20.80 17.00 -0.44
N PHE A 539 -21.44 16.82 0.73
CA PHE A 539 -22.85 17.09 0.96
C PHE A 539 -23.14 18.56 1.26
N HIS A 540 -22.17 19.32 1.78
CA HIS A 540 -22.40 20.66 2.31
C HIS A 540 -23.05 21.60 1.29
N SER A 541 -22.49 21.67 0.07
CA SER A 541 -23.02 22.51 -1.01
C SER A 541 -24.39 22.07 -1.55
N CYS A 542 -24.84 20.87 -1.20
CA CYS A 542 -26.12 20.31 -1.62
C CYS A 542 -27.17 20.32 -0.50
N LYS A 543 -26.87 20.89 0.67
CA LYS A 543 -27.88 21.10 1.71
C LYS A 543 -28.87 22.15 1.23
N HIS A 544 -30.18 21.91 1.38
CA HIS A 544 -31.15 22.96 1.05
C HIS A 544 -30.92 24.15 1.98
N ASN A 545 -30.68 25.33 1.40
CA ASN A 545 -30.62 26.57 2.17
C ASN A 545 -31.96 26.74 2.90
N LYS A 546 -31.91 26.83 4.23
CA LYS A 546 -33.03 27.41 4.96
C LYS A 546 -33.10 28.87 4.52
N GLY A 547 -34.09 29.20 3.69
CA GLY A 547 -34.44 30.58 3.37
C GLY A 547 -34.78 31.37 4.62
#